data_AF-A0A173TGG2-F1
#
_entry.id   AF-A0A173TGG2-F1
#
_cell.length_a   1.000
_cell.length_b   1.000
_cell.length_c   1.000
_cell.angle_alpha   90.00
_cell.angle_beta   90.00
_cell.angle_gamma   90.00
#
_symmetry.space_group_name_H-M   'P 1'
#
loop_
_entity.id
_entity.type
_entity.pdbx_description
1 polymer ?
#
loop_
_entity_poly.entity_id
_entity_poly.type
_entity_poly.pdbx_seq_one_letter_code
_entity_poly.pdbx_strand_id
1 'polypeptide(L)'
;MKNILISLCLALFIISASVTITLNFRPLYYHDISSLKIEETSGFSKKVIRENYDALIDYNQFFYSGKLKLTLPMSREGRIHFEEVKRIFVGIECLCVITLILSCFLIKRKIRSRNIDFLRSASIITVLLPVIVGILCAVNWDAAFTLFHEIMFRNDYWIFDEATDPVIMILPDAFFLHCAVMIILLILIGSLLCMGFRSFFRHRFML
;
A
#
# COMPACT_ATOMS: atom_id res chain seq x y z
N MET A 1 10.55 -3.38 -26.84
CA MET A 1 11.34 -3.18 -25.60
C MET A 1 11.13 -1.81 -24.95
N LYS A 2 11.40 -0.67 -25.62
CA LYS A 2 11.29 0.67 -24.99
C LYS A 2 9.91 1.02 -24.42
N ASN A 3 8.80 0.62 -25.07
CA ASN A 3 7.45 0.90 -24.55
C ASN A 3 7.11 0.06 -23.32
N ILE A 4 7.52 -1.21 -23.28
CA ILE A 4 7.28 -2.11 -22.15
C ILE A 4 7.99 -1.59 -20.89
N LEU A 5 9.23 -1.12 -21.01
CA LEU A 5 9.97 -0.58 -19.86
C LEU A 5 9.28 0.66 -19.27
N ILE A 6 8.74 1.54 -20.12
CA ILE A 6 7.98 2.72 -19.66
C ILE A 6 6.67 2.27 -19.00
N SER A 7 5.98 1.28 -19.58
CA SER A 7 4.78 0.70 -18.99
C SER A 7 5.03 0.07 -17.63
N LEU A 8 6.14 -0.64 -17.46
CA LEU A 8 6.56 -1.20 -16.17
C LEU A 8 6.86 -0.10 -15.16
N CYS A 9 7.58 0.95 -15.56
CA CYS A 9 7.87 2.09 -14.69
C CYS A 9 6.58 2.78 -14.20
N LEU A 10 5.61 2.98 -15.11
CA LEU A 10 4.32 3.56 -14.78
C LEU A 10 3.47 2.63 -13.91
N ALA A 11 3.51 1.32 -14.15
CA ALA A 11 2.84 0.33 -13.32
C ALA A 11 3.41 0.32 -11.89
N LEU A 12 4.73 0.34 -11.75
CA LEU A 12 5.39 0.42 -10.44
C LEU A 12 5.03 1.72 -9.71
N PHE A 13 4.95 2.85 -10.43
CA PHE A 13 4.46 4.10 -9.84
C PHE A 13 3.03 3.97 -9.32
N ILE A 14 2.09 3.46 -10.13
CA ILE A 14 0.69 3.32 -9.72
C ILE A 14 0.55 2.40 -8.49
N ILE A 15 1.26 1.27 -8.48
CA ILE A 15 1.22 0.30 -7.38
C ILE A 15 1.79 0.93 -6.11
N SER A 16 3.01 1.48 -6.17
CA SER A 16 3.65 2.09 -5.00
C SER A 16 2.87 3.30 -4.49
N ALA A 17 2.33 4.15 -5.37
CA ALA A 17 1.45 5.25 -5.00
C ALA A 17 0.18 4.76 -4.30
N SER A 18 -0.43 3.66 -4.77
CA SER A 18 -1.64 3.11 -4.15
C SER A 18 -1.37 2.61 -2.72
N VAL A 19 -0.23 1.96 -2.50
CA VAL A 19 0.21 1.55 -1.16
C VAL A 19 0.51 2.76 -0.28
N THR A 20 1.29 3.73 -0.76
CA THR A 20 1.62 4.95 0.01
C THR A 20 0.38 5.77 0.37
N ILE A 21 -0.57 5.92 -0.55
CA ILE A 21 -1.85 6.60 -0.29
C ILE A 21 -2.62 5.83 0.79
N THR A 22 -2.72 4.51 0.69
CA THR A 22 -3.47 3.69 1.66
C THR A 22 -2.85 3.77 3.05
N LEU A 23 -1.52 3.64 3.17
CA LEU A 23 -0.79 3.80 4.44
C LEU A 23 -1.12 5.14 5.12
N ASN A 24 -1.18 6.22 4.34
CA ASN A 24 -1.41 7.56 4.84
C ASN A 24 -2.90 7.93 4.99
N PHE A 25 -3.82 7.07 4.57
CA PHE A 25 -5.25 7.34 4.61
C PHE A 25 -5.88 6.92 5.95
N ARG A 26 -5.51 7.68 7.00
CA ARG A 26 -6.04 7.55 8.36
C ARG A 26 -7.58 7.46 8.46
N PRO A 27 -8.38 8.15 7.61
CA PRO A 27 -9.83 8.03 7.68
C PRO A 27 -10.38 6.61 7.55
N LEU A 28 -9.69 5.72 6.79
CA LEU A 28 -10.09 4.31 6.68
C LEU A 28 -10.05 3.64 8.05
N TYR A 29 -8.91 3.71 8.75
CA TYR A 29 -8.79 3.13 10.07
C TYR A 29 -9.72 3.79 11.10
N TYR A 30 -9.89 5.11 11.04
CA TYR A 30 -10.81 5.80 11.96
C TYR A 30 -12.28 5.39 11.78
N HIS A 31 -12.68 5.08 10.55
CA HIS A 31 -13.96 4.45 10.28
C HIS A 31 -14.00 3.03 10.89
N ASP A 32 -12.94 2.25 10.68
CA ASP A 32 -12.83 0.87 11.15
C ASP A 32 -12.83 0.70 12.66
N ILE A 33 -12.30 1.67 13.42
CA ILE A 33 -12.46 1.69 14.89
C ILE A 33 -13.92 1.51 15.28
N SER A 34 -14.84 2.13 14.53
CA SER A 34 -16.27 2.11 14.83
C SER A 34 -16.99 0.95 14.12
N SER A 35 -16.69 0.69 12.85
CA SER A 35 -17.36 -0.36 12.06
C SER A 35 -16.98 -1.78 12.53
N LEU A 36 -15.74 -1.97 12.97
CA LEU A 36 -15.22 -3.24 13.49
C LEU A 36 -15.33 -3.35 15.02
N LYS A 37 -15.89 -2.34 15.70
CA LYS A 37 -16.06 -2.32 17.17
C LYS A 37 -14.75 -2.55 17.94
N ILE A 38 -13.68 -1.89 17.49
CA ILE A 38 -12.33 -2.11 18.02
C ILE A 38 -12.23 -1.69 19.48
N GLU A 39 -12.97 -0.65 19.90
CA GLU A 39 -13.02 -0.23 21.30
C GLU A 39 -13.54 -1.34 22.21
N GLU A 40 -14.63 -1.99 21.79
CA GLU A 40 -15.27 -3.05 22.55
C GLU A 40 -14.48 -4.35 22.55
N THR A 41 -13.87 -4.73 21.41
CA THR A 41 -13.12 -5.99 21.31
C THR A 41 -11.73 -5.90 21.93
N SER A 42 -11.07 -4.74 21.86
CA SER A 42 -9.73 -4.55 22.42
C SER A 42 -9.75 -4.12 23.90
N GLY A 43 -10.85 -3.55 24.37
CA GLY A 43 -10.95 -2.94 25.70
C GLY A 43 -10.22 -1.61 25.85
N PHE A 44 -9.63 -1.06 24.78
CA PHE A 44 -8.98 0.24 24.78
C PHE A 44 -9.92 1.35 24.35
N SER A 45 -9.82 2.52 25.00
CA SER A 45 -10.57 3.70 24.56
C SER A 45 -10.17 4.15 23.15
N LYS A 46 -11.11 4.77 22.40
CA LYS A 46 -10.84 5.39 21.09
C LYS A 46 -9.58 6.23 21.04
N LYS A 47 -9.32 6.97 22.12
CA LYS A 47 -8.17 7.86 22.24
C LYS A 47 -6.87 7.07 22.18
N VAL A 48 -6.75 6.03 23.01
CA VAL A 48 -5.57 5.14 23.05
C VAL A 48 -5.38 4.46 21.69
N ILE A 49 -6.46 3.96 21.09
CA ILE A 49 -6.40 3.31 19.77
C ILE A 49 -5.85 4.27 18.71
N ARG A 50 -6.42 5.47 18.62
CA ARG A 50 -5.98 6.50 17.67
C ARG A 50 -4.55 6.94 17.91
N GLU A 51 -4.16 7.21 19.15
CA GLU A 51 -2.80 7.63 19.47
C GLU A 51 -1.75 6.59 19.04
N ASN A 52 -2.00 5.30 19.28
CA ASN A 52 -1.07 4.24 18.89
C ASN A 52 -1.07 4.02 17.37
N TYR A 53 -2.23 4.00 16.72
CA TYR A 53 -2.28 3.93 15.26
C TYR A 53 -1.59 5.14 14.62
N ASP A 54 -1.78 6.33 15.18
CA ASP A 54 -1.16 7.53 14.66
C ASP A 54 0.35 7.51 14.77
N ALA A 55 0.87 7.03 15.89
CA ALA A 55 2.30 6.78 16.06
C ALA A 55 2.84 5.76 15.04
N LEU A 56 2.09 4.69 14.71
CA LEU A 56 2.49 3.72 13.70
C LEU A 56 2.59 4.33 12.30
N ILE A 57 1.58 5.10 11.89
CA ILE A 57 1.59 5.74 10.56
C ILE A 57 2.69 6.79 10.46
N ASP A 58 2.89 7.61 11.51
CA ASP A 58 3.96 8.61 11.54
C ASP A 58 5.34 7.94 11.52
N TYR A 59 5.52 6.84 12.27
CA TYR A 59 6.76 6.09 12.30
C TYR A 59 7.16 5.54 10.93
N ASN A 60 6.18 5.14 10.11
CA ASN A 60 6.42 4.56 8.80
C ASN A 60 6.78 5.59 7.70
N GLN A 61 6.72 6.90 7.99
CA GLN A 61 7.07 7.93 7.02
C GLN A 61 8.58 8.00 6.73
N PHE A 62 8.96 8.27 5.48
CA PHE A 62 10.36 8.46 5.05
C PHE A 62 11.14 9.45 5.92
N PHE A 63 10.53 10.58 6.30
CA PHE A 63 11.19 11.63 7.08
C PHE A 63 11.19 11.38 8.60
N TYR A 64 10.52 10.33 9.09
CA TYR A 64 10.50 10.05 10.51
C TYR A 64 11.86 9.52 10.98
N SER A 65 12.40 10.17 12.02
CA SER A 65 13.64 9.77 12.68
C SER A 65 13.39 9.35 14.14
N GLY A 66 14.16 8.36 14.60
CA GLY A 66 14.04 7.84 15.97
C GLY A 66 13.29 6.50 16.06
N LYS A 67 13.06 6.07 17.29
CA LYS A 67 12.39 4.80 17.61
C LYS A 67 10.88 4.99 17.68
N LEU A 68 10.13 3.96 17.28
CA LEU A 68 8.68 3.91 17.51
C LEU A 68 8.38 4.05 19.00
N LYS A 69 7.41 4.91 19.32
CA LYS A 69 6.92 5.13 20.69
C LYS A 69 5.42 4.91 20.71
N LEU A 70 5.00 3.80 21.31
CA LEU A 70 3.61 3.48 21.59
C LEU A 70 3.31 3.82 23.04
N THR A 71 2.03 4.10 23.35
CA THR A 71 1.57 4.14 24.75
C THR A 71 1.24 2.74 25.26
N LEU A 72 0.99 1.80 24.35
CA LEU A 72 0.90 0.37 24.63
C LEU A 72 2.30 -0.25 24.83
N PRO A 73 2.44 -1.28 25.68
CA PRO A 73 3.68 -2.02 25.80
C PRO A 73 4.03 -2.72 24.48
N MET A 74 5.32 -2.99 24.29
CA MET A 74 5.86 -3.63 23.10
C MET A 74 7.07 -4.46 23.51
N SER A 75 7.09 -5.71 23.08
CA SER A 75 8.22 -6.63 23.28
C SER A 75 9.42 -6.25 22.41
N ARG A 76 10.53 -6.98 22.60
CA ARG A 76 11.71 -6.81 21.76
C ARG A 76 11.43 -7.27 20.33
N GLU A 77 10.69 -8.37 20.20
CA GLU A 77 10.28 -9.03 18.97
C GLU A 77 9.30 -8.12 18.20
N GLY A 78 8.28 -7.59 18.87
CA GLY A 78 7.35 -6.63 18.30
C GLY A 78 8.04 -5.37 17.78
N ARG A 79 9.01 -4.84 18.53
CA ARG A 79 9.83 -3.72 18.05
C ARG A 79 10.63 -4.06 16.78
N ILE A 80 11.22 -5.26 16.70
CA ILE A 80 11.97 -5.69 15.51
C ILE A 80 11.02 -5.80 14.30
N HIS A 81 9.83 -6.37 14.50
CA HIS A 81 8.82 -6.46 13.46
C HIS A 81 8.43 -5.07 12.92
N PHE A 82 8.12 -4.10 13.78
CA PHE A 82 7.81 -2.75 13.32
C PHE A 82 8.99 -2.06 12.62
N GLU A 83 10.24 -2.31 13.04
CA GLU A 83 11.43 -1.82 12.33
C GLU A 83 11.56 -2.44 10.92
N GLU A 84 11.18 -3.71 10.73
CA GLU A 84 11.09 -4.36 9.42
C GLU A 84 9.99 -3.75 8.55
N VAL A 85 8.80 -3.57 9.11
CA VAL A 85 7.65 -2.92 8.45
C VAL A 85 8.01 -1.52 7.96
N LYS A 86 8.70 -0.72 8.79
CA LYS A 86 9.17 0.61 8.40
C LYS A 86 10.12 0.55 7.21
N ARG A 87 11.08 -0.38 7.19
CA ARG A 87 12.01 -0.51 6.05
C ARG A 87 11.27 -0.80 4.75
N ILE A 88 10.22 -1.63 4.81
CA ILE A 88 9.36 -1.94 3.67
C ILE A 88 8.64 -0.67 3.18
N PHE A 89 7.94 0.04 4.06
CA PHE A 89 7.17 1.23 3.67
C PHE A 89 8.05 2.37 3.16
N VAL A 90 9.17 2.65 3.82
CA VAL A 90 10.16 3.64 3.34
C VAL A 90 10.71 3.25 1.98
N GLY A 91 10.96 1.95 1.74
CA GLY A 91 11.37 1.44 0.43
C GLY A 91 10.31 1.68 -0.65
N ILE A 92 9.03 1.48 -0.33
CA ILE A 92 7.89 1.73 -1.22
C ILE A 92 7.74 3.24 -1.50
N GLU A 93 7.90 4.11 -0.51
CA GLU A 93 7.86 5.57 -0.68
C GLU A 93 8.99 6.05 -1.60
N CYS A 94 10.22 5.56 -1.39
CA CYS A 94 11.35 5.81 -2.29
C CYS A 94 11.06 5.37 -3.72
N LEU A 95 10.54 4.14 -3.89
CA LEU A 95 10.16 3.60 -5.19
C LEU A 95 9.10 4.48 -5.86
N CYS A 96 8.11 4.94 -5.11
CA CYS A 96 7.05 5.82 -5.58
C CYS A 96 7.62 7.13 -6.12
N VAL A 97 8.49 7.81 -5.36
CA VAL A 97 9.12 9.07 -5.80
C VAL A 97 9.99 8.88 -7.03
N ILE A 98 10.83 7.85 -7.05
CA ILE A 98 11.73 7.56 -8.18
C ILE A 98 10.91 7.26 -9.45
N THR A 99 9.92 6.39 -9.34
CA THR A 99 9.09 5.99 -10.49
C THR A 99 8.16 7.10 -10.94
N LEU A 100 7.71 8.01 -10.06
CA LEU A 100 6.99 9.23 -10.43
C LEU A 100 7.85 10.13 -11.32
N ILE A 101 9.06 10.47 -10.87
CA ILE A 101 9.99 11.36 -11.61
C ILE A 101 10.30 10.76 -12.98
N LEU A 102 10.64 9.47 -13.02
CA LEU A 102 10.93 8.74 -14.26
C LEU A 102 9.71 8.69 -15.18
N SER A 103 8.52 8.38 -14.65
CA SER A 103 7.28 8.31 -15.43
C SER A 103 6.95 9.67 -16.06
N CYS A 104 7.03 10.76 -15.30
CA CYS A 104 6.81 12.12 -15.80
C CYS A 104 7.75 12.46 -16.97
N PHE A 105 9.04 12.18 -16.82
CA PHE A 105 10.04 12.41 -17.86
C PHE A 105 9.76 11.57 -19.13
N LEU A 106 9.52 10.27 -18.96
CA LEU A 106 9.30 9.32 -20.04
C LEU A 106 8.00 9.59 -20.82
N ILE A 107 6.92 9.89 -20.10
CA ILE A 107 5.61 10.25 -20.67
C ILE A 107 5.74 11.52 -21.50
N LYS A 108 6.37 12.58 -20.97
CA LYS A 108 6.59 13.84 -21.70
C LYS A 108 7.32 13.62 -23.02
N ARG A 109 8.38 12.79 -23.00
CA ARG A 109 9.15 12.45 -24.21
C ARG A 109 8.31 11.68 -25.23
N LYS A 110 7.49 10.72 -24.78
CA LYS A 110 6.66 9.88 -25.65
C LYS A 110 5.47 10.61 -26.29
N ILE A 111 4.83 11.50 -25.52
CA ILE A 111 3.80 12.40 -26.04
C ILE A 111 4.38 13.29 -27.14
N ARG A 112 5.60 13.84 -26.95
CA ARG A 112 6.27 14.64 -27.99
C ARG A 112 6.54 13.86 -29.27
N SER A 113 6.81 12.56 -29.18
CA SER A 113 6.96 11.66 -30.33
C SER A 113 5.65 11.05 -30.85
N ARG A 114 4.48 11.52 -30.36
CA ARG A 114 3.14 10.98 -30.69
C ARG A 114 2.98 9.47 -30.50
N ASN A 115 3.77 8.85 -29.62
CA ASN A 115 3.72 7.41 -29.35
C ASN A 115 3.04 7.19 -28.00
N ILE A 116 1.81 6.66 -28.02
CA ILE A 116 0.95 6.50 -26.83
C ILE A 116 0.62 5.04 -26.49
N ASP A 117 1.19 4.08 -27.22
CA ASP A 117 0.88 2.65 -27.04
C ASP A 117 1.32 2.12 -25.68
N PHE A 118 2.34 2.73 -25.08
CA PHE A 118 2.82 2.37 -23.75
C PHE A 118 1.75 2.54 -22.65
N LEU A 119 0.74 3.42 -22.84
CA LEU A 119 -0.35 3.60 -21.88
C LEU A 119 -1.30 2.40 -21.85
N ARG A 120 -1.54 1.75 -23.01
CA ARG A 120 -2.33 0.51 -23.08
C ARG A 120 -1.59 -0.63 -22.38
N SER A 121 -0.31 -0.81 -22.69
CA SER A 121 0.51 -1.83 -22.04
C SER A 121 0.64 -1.59 -20.53
N ALA A 122 0.77 -0.33 -20.10
CA ALA A 122 0.78 0.01 -18.68
C ALA A 122 -0.54 -0.41 -18.02
N SER A 123 -1.69 0.01 -18.56
CA SER A 123 -3.01 -0.35 -18.04
C SER A 123 -3.19 -1.86 -17.84
N ILE A 124 -2.76 -2.68 -18.81
CA ILE A 124 -2.84 -4.15 -18.70
C ILE A 124 -1.89 -4.69 -17.63
N ILE A 125 -0.61 -4.29 -17.67
CA ILE A 125 0.42 -4.77 -16.73
C ILE A 125 0.06 -4.41 -15.29
N THR A 126 -0.41 -3.17 -15.05
CA THR A 126 -0.76 -2.68 -13.72
C THR A 126 -1.92 -3.49 -13.11
N VAL A 127 -2.83 -4.03 -13.91
CA VAL A 127 -4.01 -4.77 -13.41
C VAL A 127 -3.74 -6.27 -13.25
N LEU A 128 -2.78 -6.83 -13.99
CA LEU A 128 -2.54 -8.28 -13.98
C LEU A 128 -2.18 -8.80 -12.58
N LEU A 129 -1.20 -8.18 -11.92
CA LEU A 129 -0.73 -8.62 -10.60
C LEU A 129 -1.79 -8.41 -9.49
N PRO A 130 -2.45 -7.25 -9.38
CA PRO A 130 -3.49 -7.03 -8.37
C PRO A 130 -4.73 -7.90 -8.55
N VAL A 131 -5.09 -8.30 -9.78
CA VAL A 131 -6.19 -9.25 -9.99
C VAL A 131 -5.84 -10.60 -9.40
N ILE A 132 -4.61 -11.09 -9.60
CA ILE A 132 -4.15 -12.35 -9.01
C ILE A 132 -4.18 -12.26 -7.49
N VAL A 133 -3.61 -11.18 -6.91
CA VAL A 133 -3.62 -10.96 -5.46
C VAL A 133 -5.06 -10.86 -4.92
N GLY A 134 -5.92 -10.11 -5.61
CA GLY A 134 -7.33 -9.95 -5.23
C GLY A 134 -8.10 -11.26 -5.26
N ILE A 135 -7.85 -12.14 -6.24
CA ILE A 135 -8.43 -13.48 -6.28
C ILE A 135 -7.96 -14.32 -5.09
N LEU A 136 -6.66 -14.29 -4.77
CA LEU A 136 -6.13 -15.03 -3.62
C LEU A 136 -6.77 -14.56 -2.31
N CYS A 137 -6.85 -13.24 -2.09
CA CYS A 137 -7.51 -12.66 -0.92
C CYS A 137 -9.00 -13.03 -0.86
N ALA A 138 -9.70 -13.06 -1.99
CA ALA A 138 -11.13 -13.38 -2.04
C ALA A 138 -11.43 -14.88 -1.83
N VAL A 139 -10.51 -15.77 -2.22
CA VAL A 139 -10.65 -17.22 -2.02
C VAL A 139 -10.34 -17.60 -0.59
N ASN A 140 -9.24 -17.09 -0.02
CA ASN A 140 -8.84 -17.38 1.35
C ASN A 140 -7.99 -16.24 1.91
N TRP A 141 -8.63 -15.37 2.68
CA TRP A 141 -7.98 -14.22 3.29
C TRP A 141 -6.88 -14.63 4.27
N ASP A 142 -7.16 -15.57 5.18
CA ASP A 142 -6.22 -15.99 6.22
C ASP A 142 -4.92 -16.57 5.63
N ALA A 143 -5.07 -17.41 4.60
CA ALA A 143 -3.94 -17.98 3.88
C ALA A 143 -3.15 -16.91 3.12
N ALA A 144 -3.84 -15.96 2.46
CA ALA A 144 -3.18 -14.87 1.76
C ALA A 144 -2.43 -13.93 2.73
N PHE A 145 -3.03 -13.62 3.87
CA PHE A 145 -2.44 -12.79 4.93
C PHE A 145 -1.21 -13.46 5.53
N THR A 146 -1.30 -14.76 5.87
CA THR A 146 -0.17 -15.55 6.37
C THR A 146 0.96 -15.63 5.35
N LEU A 147 0.64 -15.98 4.10
CA LEU A 147 1.62 -16.08 3.01
C LEU A 147 2.34 -14.75 2.77
N PHE A 148 1.63 -13.62 2.85
CA PHE A 148 2.26 -12.31 2.77
C PHE A 148 3.32 -12.13 3.86
N HIS A 149 3.00 -12.47 5.11
CA HIS A 149 3.97 -12.33 6.21
C HIS A 149 5.16 -13.27 6.05
N GLU A 150 4.96 -14.51 5.62
CA GLU A 150 6.05 -15.47 5.36
C GLU A 150 6.97 -15.04 4.21
N ILE A 151 6.43 -14.34 3.21
CA ILE A 151 7.24 -13.78 2.11
C ILE A 151 8.04 -12.56 2.60
N MET A 152 7.44 -11.70 3.41
CA MET A 152 8.01 -10.41 3.81
C MET A 152 8.98 -10.52 4.99
N PHE A 153 8.78 -11.50 5.88
CA PHE A 153 9.53 -11.66 7.12
C PHE A 153 10.16 -13.05 7.19
N ARG A 154 11.43 -13.12 7.63
CA ARG A 154 12.17 -14.38 7.80
C ARG A 154 12.08 -14.96 9.22
N ASN A 155 11.16 -14.44 10.01
CA ASN A 155 10.93 -14.75 11.41
C ASN A 155 9.41 -14.77 11.67
N ASP A 156 9.04 -15.18 12.88
CA ASP A 156 7.68 -15.28 13.39
C ASP A 156 7.28 -14.10 14.27
N TYR A 157 8.08 -13.02 14.32
CA TYR A 157 7.81 -11.86 15.20
C TYR A 157 6.57 -11.06 14.80
N TRP A 158 5.96 -11.35 13.66
CA TRP A 158 4.67 -10.81 13.26
C TRP A 158 3.49 -11.50 13.96
N ILE A 159 3.72 -12.65 14.61
CA ILE A 159 2.75 -13.34 15.46
C ILE A 159 2.87 -12.76 16.87
N PHE A 160 2.05 -11.76 17.16
CA PHE A 160 2.06 -11.06 18.44
C PHE A 160 1.35 -11.85 19.55
N ASP A 161 1.91 -11.78 20.76
CA ASP A 161 1.24 -12.18 22.00
C ASP A 161 0.53 -10.94 22.57
N GLU A 162 -0.78 -11.04 22.78
CA GLU A 162 -1.62 -9.95 23.29
C GLU A 162 -1.14 -9.41 24.66
N ALA A 163 -0.49 -10.25 25.47
CA ALA A 163 0.01 -9.87 26.78
C ALA A 163 1.25 -8.97 26.72
N THR A 164 2.12 -9.15 25.71
CA THR A 164 3.36 -8.37 25.54
C THR A 164 3.27 -7.31 24.45
N ASP A 165 2.40 -7.53 23.47
CA ASP A 165 2.21 -6.72 22.27
C ASP A 165 0.71 -6.48 21.98
N PRO A 166 -0.03 -5.84 22.91
CA PRO A 166 -1.48 -5.62 22.80
C PRO A 166 -1.88 -4.69 21.63
N VAL A 167 -0.90 -4.15 20.90
CA VAL A 167 -1.14 -3.45 19.63
C VAL A 167 -1.85 -4.34 18.60
N ILE A 168 -1.71 -5.67 18.68
CA ILE A 168 -2.46 -6.60 17.83
C ILE A 168 -3.97 -6.46 18.02
N MET A 169 -4.41 -6.16 19.24
CA MET A 169 -5.83 -6.04 19.59
C MET A 169 -6.50 -4.83 18.93
N ILE A 170 -5.70 -3.84 18.51
CA ILE A 170 -6.21 -2.66 17.82
C ILE A 170 -6.00 -2.74 16.31
N LEU A 171 -5.35 -3.78 15.79
CA LEU A 171 -5.08 -3.98 14.37
C LEU A 171 -5.71 -5.30 13.90
N PRO A 172 -7.06 -5.41 13.87
CA PRO A 172 -7.73 -6.63 13.39
C PRO A 172 -7.38 -6.90 11.93
N ASP A 173 -7.31 -8.17 11.56
CA ASP A 173 -7.05 -8.63 10.19
C ASP A 173 -8.03 -8.02 9.16
N ALA A 174 -9.29 -7.82 9.54
CA ALA A 174 -10.31 -7.16 8.72
C ALA A 174 -9.92 -5.73 8.29
N PHE A 175 -9.19 -4.98 9.12
CA PHE A 175 -8.65 -3.68 8.71
C PHE A 175 -7.61 -3.82 7.59
N PHE A 176 -6.76 -4.84 7.65
CA PHE A 176 -5.80 -5.13 6.59
C PHE A 176 -6.49 -5.59 5.31
N LEU A 177 -7.61 -6.30 5.40
CA LEU A 177 -8.45 -6.62 4.24
C LEU A 177 -9.00 -5.35 3.60
N HIS A 178 -9.52 -4.40 4.38
CA HIS A 178 -9.97 -3.11 3.85
C HIS A 178 -8.82 -2.32 3.19
N CYS A 179 -7.61 -2.36 3.75
CA CYS A 179 -6.41 -1.80 3.13
C CYS A 179 -6.11 -2.47 1.78
N ALA A 180 -6.15 -3.80 1.71
CA ALA A 180 -5.93 -4.54 0.47
C ALA A 180 -6.96 -4.18 -0.61
N VAL A 181 -8.24 -4.07 -0.23
CA VAL A 181 -9.33 -3.64 -1.12
C VAL A 181 -9.07 -2.21 -1.62
N MET A 182 -8.70 -1.28 -0.75
CA MET A 182 -8.39 0.10 -1.12
C MET A 182 -7.23 0.18 -2.12
N ILE A 183 -6.16 -0.58 -1.89
CA ILE A 183 -5.01 -0.67 -2.81
C ILE A 183 -5.47 -1.16 -4.19
N ILE A 184 -6.26 -2.24 -4.25
CA ILE A 184 -6.78 -2.78 -5.51
C ILE A 184 -7.62 -1.73 -6.24
N LEU A 185 -8.54 -1.05 -5.55
CA LEU A 185 -9.38 -0.01 -6.13
C LEU A 185 -8.57 1.17 -6.68
N LEU A 186 -7.57 1.65 -5.94
CA LEU A 186 -6.67 2.72 -6.39
C LEU A 186 -5.87 2.32 -7.63
N ILE A 187 -5.42 1.06 -7.70
CA ILE A 187 -4.73 0.53 -8.88
C ILE A 187 -5.67 0.47 -10.09
N LEU A 188 -6.91 0.00 -9.91
CA LEU A 188 -7.92 -0.01 -10.97
C LEU A 188 -8.21 1.41 -11.48
N ILE A 189 -8.35 2.39 -10.59
CA ILE A 189 -8.48 3.81 -10.94
C ILE A 189 -7.26 4.28 -11.74
N GLY A 190 -6.03 3.98 -11.29
CA GLY A 190 -4.80 4.32 -12.01
C GLY A 190 -4.73 3.72 -13.42
N SER A 191 -5.21 2.48 -13.58
CA SER A 191 -5.31 1.83 -14.88
C SER A 191 -6.34 2.50 -15.79
N LEU A 192 -7.52 2.84 -15.27
CA LEU A 192 -8.56 3.57 -16.00
C LEU A 192 -8.07 4.96 -16.43
N LEU A 193 -7.32 5.65 -15.56
CA LEU A 193 -6.69 6.92 -15.90
C LEU A 193 -5.71 6.76 -17.07
N CYS A 194 -4.86 5.71 -17.07
CA CYS A 194 -3.97 5.43 -18.21
C CYS A 194 -4.75 5.28 -19.52
N MET A 195 -5.89 4.60 -19.49
CA MET A 195 -6.76 4.43 -20.67
C MET A 195 -7.44 5.73 -21.09
N GLY A 196 -7.91 6.54 -20.13
CA GLY A 196 -8.46 7.87 -20.38
C GLY A 196 -7.44 8.82 -21.00
N PHE A 197 -6.23 8.90 -20.45
CA PHE A 197 -5.12 9.67 -21.00
C PHE A 197 -4.77 9.23 -22.42
N ARG A 198 -4.75 7.91 -22.67
CA ARG A 198 -4.52 7.38 -24.03
C ARG A 198 -5.60 7.84 -24.99
N SER A 199 -6.87 7.74 -24.61
CA SER A 199 -8.00 8.17 -25.46
C SER A 199 -7.91 9.65 -25.81
N PHE A 200 -7.63 10.50 -24.82
CA PHE A 200 -7.47 11.94 -25.00
C PHE A 200 -6.35 12.29 -26.01
N PHE A 201 -5.15 11.71 -25.84
CA PHE A 201 -4.04 11.99 -26.75
C PHE A 201 -4.22 11.35 -28.13
N ARG A 202 -4.91 10.21 -28.23
CA ARG A 202 -5.26 9.60 -29.51
C ARG A 202 -6.14 10.55 -30.34
N HIS A 203 -7.18 11.11 -29.73
CA HIS A 203 -8.03 12.10 -30.35
C HIS A 203 -7.23 13.36 -30.76
N ARG A 204 -6.39 13.88 -29.87
CA ARG A 204 -5.56 15.08 -30.14
C ARG A 204 -4.54 14.88 -31.26
N PHE A 205 -4.01 13.68 -31.43
CA PHE A 205 -3.05 13.36 -32.48
C PHE A 205 -3.68 12.85 -33.78
N MET A 206 -5.01 12.71 -33.83
CA MET A 206 -5.75 12.12 -34.96
C MET A 206 -5.24 10.71 -35.32
N LEU A 207 -5.02 9.87 -34.30
CA LEU A 207 -4.57 8.47 -34.38
C LEU A 207 -5.72 7.47 -34.15
#